data_AF-A0A3N5GK93-F1
#
_entry.id   AF-A0A3N5GK93-F1
#
_cell.length_a   1.000
_cell.length_b   1.000
_cell.length_c   1.000
_cell.angle_alpha   90.00
_cell.angle_beta   90.00
_cell.angle_gamma   90.00
#
_symmetry.space_group_name_H-M   'P 1'
#
loop_
_entity.id
_entity.type
_entity.pdbx_description
1 polymer ?
#
loop_
_entity_poly.entity_id
_entity_poly.type
_entity_poly.pdbx_seq_one_letter_code
_entity_poly.pdbx_strand_id
1 'polypeptide(L)'
;MNAPSAPPIPVSDPVPDPAAVADAQAGGGVRLREIPYNYTSFSDREIVIRLLGSEGWSIVGELRAERRTGRSARMLYEVLGDIWVVRRNPYLQDDLLDNPKRRRLLVEALHHRLGEIEKRRALDLSAHADDDAAGERSARVSRLLELARQAVARFEGECERTAELRGRVMRRLSRHTARDNIRFDGMSRVSHVTDATDWRVEYPFVVLTPDSEAEIAALVAACIELGLTIIPRGGGTGYTGGAIPLTPMSAVINTEKLERLGEVGMTRLPGVDREVPTVLAEAGVVTRRVTEAAERAGLVFAVDPTSLDASCIGGNIAMNAGGKKAVLWGTALDNLAWWRMVDPDGNWLEVTRLAHNLGKIHEVPSASFELRWYAPKQLAADGSMRGDPIRSERLDIEGRRFRKPGLGKDVTDKFLAGLPGVQKEGCDGLITTARWVLHRMPECIRTVCLEFFGQPRDAVPSIVEIKGYLDGRPHGAILAGLEHLDERYLRAVGYTTKSRRGGLPKMVLIGDIVGDDDEAVARATSEVVRMANRRSGEGFVAASAEARK
;
A
#
# COMPACT_ATOMS: atom_id res chain seq x y z
N MET A 1 11.17 -27.31 22.80
CA MET A 1 10.38 -28.40 22.18
C MET A 1 9.99 -27.91 20.79
N ASN A 2 10.61 -28.47 19.76
CA ASN A 2 10.49 -28.00 18.37
C ASN A 2 9.14 -28.42 17.80
N ALA A 3 8.31 -27.44 17.42
CA ALA A 3 7.09 -27.67 16.67
C ALA A 3 7.45 -28.19 15.26
N PRO A 4 6.67 -29.13 14.68
CA PRO A 4 6.92 -29.66 13.35
C PRO A 4 6.70 -28.58 12.30
N SER A 5 7.67 -28.44 11.38
CA SER A 5 7.62 -27.58 10.22
C SER A 5 6.42 -27.91 9.34
N ALA A 6 5.52 -26.94 9.12
CA ALA A 6 4.49 -27.05 8.11
C ALA A 6 5.14 -27.20 6.72
N PRO A 7 4.59 -28.03 5.81
CA PRO A 7 5.12 -28.17 4.46
C PRO A 7 4.96 -26.86 3.68
N PRO A 8 5.90 -26.55 2.76
CA PRO A 8 5.81 -25.34 1.94
C PRO A 8 4.55 -25.35 1.07
N ILE A 9 3.90 -24.19 1.00
CA ILE A 9 2.80 -23.93 0.08
C ILE A 9 3.33 -24.15 -1.35
N PRO A 10 2.64 -24.91 -2.22
CA PRO A 10 3.08 -25.11 -3.59
C PRO A 10 3.17 -23.76 -4.30
N VAL A 11 4.35 -23.43 -4.80
CA VAL A 11 4.58 -22.30 -5.69
C VAL A 11 3.72 -22.55 -6.92
N SER A 12 2.73 -21.69 -7.15
CA SER A 12 1.95 -21.70 -8.39
C SER A 12 2.88 -21.60 -9.60
N ASP A 13 2.51 -22.26 -10.70
CA ASP A 13 3.21 -22.23 -11.97
C ASP A 13 3.74 -20.83 -12.33
N PRO A 14 4.92 -20.73 -12.97
CA PRO A 14 5.53 -19.45 -13.31
C PRO A 14 4.54 -18.57 -14.09
N VAL A 15 4.38 -17.34 -13.61
CA VAL A 15 3.63 -16.29 -14.32
C VAL A 15 4.26 -16.15 -15.71
N PRO A 16 3.51 -16.33 -16.81
CA PRO A 16 4.07 -16.25 -18.14
C PRO A 16 4.63 -14.84 -18.40
N ASP A 17 5.73 -14.78 -19.15
CA ASP A 17 6.41 -13.56 -19.56
C ASP A 17 5.39 -12.54 -20.14
N PRO A 18 5.29 -11.32 -19.58
CA PRO A 18 4.39 -10.28 -20.08
C PRO A 18 4.58 -9.97 -21.56
N ALA A 19 5.80 -10.13 -22.10
CA ALA A 19 6.10 -9.94 -23.51
C ALA A 19 5.53 -11.07 -24.39
N ALA A 20 5.53 -12.31 -23.91
CA ALA A 20 4.92 -13.45 -24.61
C ALA A 20 3.38 -13.38 -24.59
N VAL A 21 2.79 -12.76 -23.57
CA VAL A 21 1.34 -12.51 -23.49
C VAL A 21 0.90 -11.37 -24.44
N ALA A 22 1.77 -10.39 -24.69
CA ALA A 22 1.51 -9.30 -25.62
C ALA A 22 1.58 -9.77 -27.10
N ASP A 23 2.53 -10.64 -27.44
CA ASP A 23 2.71 -11.08 -28.84
C ASP A 23 1.62 -12.08 -29.30
N ALA A 24 1.03 -12.84 -28.37
CA ALA A 24 -0.14 -13.68 -28.65
C ALA A 24 -1.45 -12.88 -28.87
N GLN A 25 -1.44 -11.56 -28.61
CA GLN A 25 -2.61 -10.68 -28.76
C GLN A 25 -2.65 -9.95 -30.11
N ALA A 26 -1.63 -10.07 -30.95
CA ALA A 26 -1.53 -9.38 -32.26
C ALA A 26 -2.18 -10.14 -33.43
N GLY A 27 -3.06 -11.11 -33.16
CA GLY A 27 -3.89 -11.78 -34.17
C GLY A 27 -5.25 -11.08 -34.35
N GLY A 28 -5.39 -10.29 -35.41
CA GLY A 28 -6.51 -9.38 -35.67
C GLY A 28 -7.92 -9.98 -35.64
N GLY A 29 -8.73 -9.44 -34.74
CA GLY A 29 -10.19 -9.51 -34.72
C GLY A 29 -10.71 -8.69 -33.54
N VAL A 30 -11.63 -7.75 -33.77
CA VAL A 30 -12.28 -6.98 -32.69
C VAL A 30 -12.98 -7.99 -31.76
N ARG A 31 -12.47 -8.16 -30.53
CA ARG A 31 -13.09 -9.03 -29.51
C ARG A 31 -14.45 -8.43 -29.13
N LEU A 32 -15.52 -8.94 -29.74
CA LEU A 32 -16.88 -8.73 -29.27
C LEU A 32 -17.03 -9.42 -27.91
N ARG A 33 -17.22 -8.63 -26.85
CA ARG A 33 -17.53 -9.11 -25.50
C ARG A 33 -18.91 -9.75 -25.51
N GLU A 34 -19.04 -11.01 -25.11
CA GLU A 34 -20.29 -11.77 -25.10
C GLU A 34 -21.00 -11.71 -23.74
N ILE A 35 -20.24 -11.51 -22.65
CA ILE A 35 -20.82 -11.17 -21.35
C ILE A 35 -21.35 -9.73 -21.41
N PRO A 36 -22.65 -9.48 -21.11
CA PRO A 36 -23.31 -8.21 -21.39
C PRO A 36 -22.88 -7.04 -20.50
N TYR A 37 -21.90 -7.23 -19.61
CA TYR A 37 -21.49 -6.28 -18.58
C TYR A 37 -20.07 -5.81 -18.81
N ASN A 38 -19.87 -4.49 -18.96
CA ASN A 38 -18.54 -3.90 -19.19
C ASN A 38 -17.84 -3.37 -17.92
N TYR A 39 -18.24 -3.83 -16.74
CA TYR A 39 -17.80 -3.28 -15.44
C TYR A 39 -16.51 -3.91 -14.89
N THR A 40 -15.75 -4.63 -15.72
CA THR A 40 -14.57 -5.39 -15.28
C THR A 40 -13.52 -5.48 -16.38
N SER A 41 -12.24 -5.39 -15.98
CA SER A 41 -11.07 -5.60 -16.84
C SER A 41 -10.88 -7.07 -17.23
N PHE A 42 -11.50 -8.01 -16.50
CA PHE A 42 -11.52 -9.42 -16.86
C PHE A 42 -12.25 -9.65 -18.20
N SER A 43 -11.58 -10.40 -19.07
CA SER A 43 -12.14 -10.95 -20.29
C SER A 43 -13.17 -12.06 -20.03
N ASP A 44 -14.00 -12.37 -21.04
CA ASP A 44 -14.96 -13.47 -20.94
C ASP A 44 -14.27 -14.80 -20.59
N ARG A 45 -13.08 -15.05 -21.16
CA ARG A 45 -12.25 -16.23 -20.83
C ARG A 45 -11.97 -16.31 -19.34
N GLU A 46 -11.53 -15.22 -18.73
CA GLU A 46 -11.14 -15.18 -17.33
C GLU A 46 -12.33 -15.37 -16.39
N ILE A 47 -13.50 -14.85 -16.78
CA ILE A 47 -14.74 -15.03 -16.02
C ILE A 47 -15.22 -16.48 -16.13
N VAL A 48 -15.25 -17.04 -17.34
CA VAL A 48 -15.64 -18.44 -17.57
C VAL A 48 -14.73 -19.38 -16.79
N ILE A 49 -13.40 -19.20 -16.84
CA ILE A 49 -12.46 -20.05 -16.11
C ILE A 49 -12.69 -19.96 -14.59
N ARG A 50 -12.96 -18.78 -14.05
CA ARG A 50 -13.23 -18.61 -12.61
C ARG A 50 -14.56 -19.22 -12.15
N LEU A 51 -15.56 -19.25 -13.03
CA LEU A 51 -16.88 -19.77 -12.68
C LEU A 51 -17.04 -21.26 -12.99
N LEU A 52 -16.51 -21.71 -14.13
CA LEU A 52 -16.71 -23.04 -14.72
C LEU A 52 -15.42 -23.88 -14.84
N GLY A 53 -14.25 -23.32 -14.56
CA GLY A 53 -12.96 -24.00 -14.72
C GLY A 53 -12.40 -23.95 -16.16
N SER A 54 -11.17 -24.46 -16.31
CA SER A 54 -10.50 -24.58 -17.62
C SER A 54 -11.27 -25.49 -18.59
N GLU A 55 -11.88 -26.57 -18.06
CA GLU A 55 -12.76 -27.48 -18.80
C GLU A 55 -13.93 -26.72 -19.44
N GLY A 56 -14.65 -25.91 -18.66
CA GLY A 56 -15.78 -25.12 -19.16
C GLY A 56 -15.39 -24.17 -20.29
N TRP A 57 -14.20 -23.56 -20.21
CA TRP A 57 -13.68 -22.72 -21.29
C TRP A 57 -13.33 -23.51 -22.55
N SER A 58 -12.75 -24.70 -22.41
CA SER A 58 -12.47 -25.59 -23.56
C SER A 58 -13.75 -25.93 -24.31
N ILE A 59 -14.77 -26.39 -23.57
CA ILE A 59 -16.07 -26.77 -24.14
C ILE A 59 -16.72 -25.58 -24.86
N VAL A 60 -16.67 -24.38 -24.25
CA VAL A 60 -17.16 -23.14 -24.87
C VAL A 60 -16.42 -22.83 -26.18
N GLY A 61 -15.09 -22.99 -26.20
CA GLY A 61 -14.26 -22.76 -27.39
C GLY A 61 -14.61 -23.71 -28.53
N GLU A 62 -14.77 -25.00 -28.24
CA GLU A 62 -15.17 -26.02 -29.20
C GLU A 62 -16.57 -25.75 -29.77
N LEU A 63 -17.56 -25.47 -28.91
CA LEU A 63 -18.93 -25.16 -29.34
C LEU A 63 -19.05 -23.87 -30.15
N ARG A 64 -18.13 -22.90 -29.96
CA ARG A 64 -18.05 -21.67 -30.76
C ARG A 64 -17.55 -21.93 -32.18
N ALA A 65 -16.61 -22.86 -32.36
CA ALA A 65 -16.07 -23.20 -33.67
C ALA A 65 -17.15 -23.75 -34.63
N GLU A 66 -18.19 -24.36 -34.09
CA GLU A 66 -19.30 -24.98 -34.84
C GLU A 66 -20.34 -23.98 -35.38
N ARG A 67 -20.30 -22.69 -34.98
CA ARG A 67 -21.18 -21.59 -35.47
C ARG A 67 -22.71 -21.83 -35.41
N ARG A 68 -23.20 -22.78 -34.61
CA ARG A 68 -24.65 -23.15 -34.52
C ARG A 68 -25.37 -22.71 -33.23
N THR A 69 -24.71 -22.06 -32.27
CA THR A 69 -25.18 -21.96 -30.85
C THR A 69 -25.46 -20.56 -30.30
N GLY A 70 -25.67 -19.53 -31.15
CA GLY A 70 -25.70 -18.13 -30.70
C GLY A 70 -26.68 -17.80 -29.55
N ARG A 71 -27.90 -18.35 -29.57
CA ARG A 71 -28.93 -18.03 -28.56
C ARG A 71 -28.71 -18.75 -27.22
N SER A 72 -28.21 -19.98 -27.23
CA SER A 72 -27.89 -20.72 -26.01
C SER A 72 -26.59 -20.23 -25.37
N ALA A 73 -25.59 -19.88 -26.19
CA ALA A 73 -24.38 -19.22 -25.73
C ALA A 73 -24.70 -17.89 -25.03
N ARG A 74 -25.55 -17.03 -25.64
CA ARG A 74 -25.99 -15.78 -25.02
C ARG A 74 -26.62 -15.99 -23.64
N MET A 75 -27.53 -16.96 -23.49
CA MET A 75 -28.17 -17.25 -22.20
C MET A 75 -27.16 -17.73 -21.15
N LEU A 76 -26.15 -18.52 -21.55
CA LEU A 76 -25.06 -18.92 -20.66
C LEU A 76 -24.24 -17.69 -20.22
N TYR A 77 -23.84 -16.81 -21.14
CA TYR A 77 -23.08 -15.61 -20.80
C TYR A 77 -23.87 -14.61 -19.95
N GLU A 78 -25.19 -14.53 -20.12
CA GLU A 78 -26.07 -13.79 -19.21
C GLU A 78 -26.02 -14.39 -17.80
N VAL A 79 -26.13 -15.73 -17.64
CA VAL A 79 -26.03 -16.41 -16.34
C VAL A 79 -24.66 -16.15 -15.68
N LEU A 80 -23.57 -16.35 -16.42
CA LEU A 80 -22.22 -16.13 -15.89
C LEU A 80 -21.97 -14.66 -15.56
N GLY A 81 -22.48 -13.76 -16.40
CA GLY A 81 -22.42 -12.33 -16.18
C GLY A 81 -23.15 -11.89 -14.92
N ASP A 82 -24.37 -12.39 -14.70
CA ASP A 82 -25.20 -12.07 -13.53
C ASP A 82 -24.48 -12.49 -12.24
N ILE A 83 -23.93 -13.71 -12.20
CA ILE A 83 -23.12 -14.20 -11.06
C ILE A 83 -21.90 -13.29 -10.85
N TRP A 84 -21.17 -12.99 -11.92
CA TRP A 84 -19.92 -12.23 -11.84
C TRP A 84 -20.13 -10.80 -11.35
N VAL A 85 -21.16 -10.12 -11.87
CA VAL A 85 -21.50 -8.74 -11.50
C VAL A 85 -21.83 -8.64 -10.02
N VAL A 86 -22.60 -9.59 -9.47
CA VAL A 86 -22.89 -9.62 -8.04
C VAL A 86 -21.62 -9.87 -7.23
N ARG A 87 -20.78 -10.83 -7.62
CA ARG A 87 -19.52 -11.11 -6.91
C ARG A 87 -18.55 -9.94 -6.87
N ARG A 88 -18.56 -9.07 -7.88
CA ARG A 88 -17.67 -7.91 -8.00
C ARG A 88 -18.29 -6.57 -7.61
N ASN A 89 -19.53 -6.57 -7.11
CA ASN A 89 -20.21 -5.35 -6.69
C ASN A 89 -20.75 -5.50 -5.26
N PRO A 90 -20.05 -4.96 -4.25
CA PRO A 90 -20.50 -4.95 -2.86
C PRO A 90 -21.93 -4.43 -2.64
N TYR A 91 -22.37 -3.44 -3.42
CA TYR A 91 -23.73 -2.89 -3.30
C TYR A 91 -24.80 -3.89 -3.72
N LEU A 92 -24.53 -4.70 -4.75
CA LEU A 92 -25.46 -5.76 -5.15
C LEU A 92 -25.44 -6.92 -4.16
N GLN A 93 -24.29 -7.22 -3.56
CA GLN A 93 -24.23 -8.20 -2.47
C GLN A 93 -25.10 -7.77 -1.30
N ASP A 94 -24.96 -6.52 -0.86
CA ASP A 94 -25.73 -5.96 0.24
C ASP A 94 -27.25 -5.99 -0.08
N ASP A 95 -27.66 -5.55 -1.27
CA ASP A 95 -29.09 -5.61 -1.69
C ASP A 95 -29.66 -7.04 -1.65
N LEU A 96 -28.90 -8.05 -2.11
CA LEU A 96 -29.35 -9.44 -2.12
C LEU A 96 -29.33 -10.10 -0.74
N LEU A 97 -28.47 -9.63 0.17
CA LEU A 97 -28.46 -10.06 1.57
C LEU A 97 -29.67 -9.48 2.31
N ASP A 98 -29.97 -8.20 2.10
CA ASP A 98 -31.06 -7.48 2.77
C ASP A 98 -32.44 -7.80 2.17
N ASN A 99 -32.49 -8.27 0.91
CA ASN A 99 -33.73 -8.58 0.21
C ASN A 99 -33.82 -10.05 -0.26
N PRO A 100 -34.26 -10.97 0.62
CA PRO A 100 -34.40 -12.39 0.28
C PRO A 100 -35.32 -12.67 -0.92
N LYS A 101 -36.30 -11.80 -1.19
CA LYS A 101 -37.19 -11.94 -2.35
C LYS A 101 -36.45 -11.68 -3.65
N ARG A 102 -35.66 -10.59 -3.74
CA ARG A 102 -34.82 -10.31 -4.90
C ARG A 102 -33.80 -11.41 -5.15
N ARG A 103 -33.18 -11.92 -4.07
CA ARG A 103 -32.27 -13.07 -4.15
C ARG A 103 -32.92 -14.30 -4.79
N ARG A 104 -34.11 -14.69 -4.32
CA ARG A 104 -34.86 -15.83 -4.91
C ARG A 104 -35.19 -15.59 -6.38
N LEU A 105 -35.69 -14.42 -6.73
CA LEU A 105 -36.02 -14.09 -8.13
C LEU A 105 -34.80 -14.16 -9.06
N LEU A 106 -33.63 -13.68 -8.60
CA LEU A 106 -32.38 -13.79 -9.36
C LEU A 106 -32.03 -15.27 -9.57
N VAL A 107 -31.98 -16.07 -8.50
CA VAL A 107 -31.63 -17.50 -8.57
C VAL A 107 -32.60 -18.26 -9.48
N GLU A 108 -33.91 -18.03 -9.35
CA GLU A 108 -34.94 -18.62 -10.22
C GLU A 108 -34.71 -18.25 -11.69
N ALA A 109 -34.37 -16.99 -11.98
CA ALA A 109 -34.06 -16.55 -13.34
C ALA A 109 -32.80 -17.24 -13.92
N LEU A 110 -31.75 -17.45 -13.10
CA LEU A 110 -30.56 -18.18 -13.52
C LEU A 110 -30.90 -19.64 -13.86
N HIS A 111 -31.65 -20.33 -12.99
CA HIS A 111 -32.10 -21.71 -13.24
C HIS A 111 -33.02 -21.80 -14.46
N HIS A 112 -33.92 -20.84 -14.65
CA HIS A 112 -34.81 -20.78 -15.81
C HIS A 112 -34.01 -20.71 -17.13
N ARG A 113 -33.02 -19.82 -17.22
CA ARG A 113 -32.15 -19.70 -18.41
C ARG A 113 -31.40 -21.00 -18.69
N LEU A 114 -30.84 -21.66 -17.67
CA LEU A 114 -30.18 -22.96 -17.84
C LEU A 114 -31.16 -24.05 -18.30
N GLY A 115 -32.41 -24.01 -17.81
CA GLY A 115 -33.49 -24.89 -18.26
C GLY A 115 -33.87 -24.68 -19.73
N GLU A 116 -33.88 -23.44 -20.22
CA GLU A 116 -34.13 -23.14 -21.63
C GLU A 116 -33.01 -23.63 -22.56
N ILE A 117 -31.74 -23.60 -22.11
CA ILE A 117 -30.63 -24.21 -22.84
C ILE A 117 -30.82 -25.73 -22.92
N GLU A 118 -31.20 -26.38 -21.83
CA GLU A 118 -31.47 -27.83 -21.77
C GLU A 118 -32.61 -28.24 -22.73
N LYS A 119 -33.73 -27.53 -22.74
CA LYS A 119 -34.84 -27.80 -23.66
C LYS A 119 -34.40 -27.72 -25.12
N ARG A 120 -33.59 -26.71 -25.47
CA ARG A 120 -33.05 -26.56 -26.82
C ARG A 120 -32.08 -27.67 -27.19
N ARG A 121 -31.22 -28.08 -26.26
CA ARG A 121 -30.32 -29.23 -26.43
C ARG A 121 -31.11 -30.51 -26.74
N ALA A 122 -32.18 -30.77 -25.98
CA ALA A 122 -33.04 -31.94 -26.18
C ALA A 122 -33.76 -31.89 -27.54
N LEU A 123 -34.27 -30.73 -27.94
CA LEU A 123 -34.91 -30.55 -29.26
C LEU A 123 -33.91 -30.75 -30.41
N ASP A 124 -32.71 -30.17 -30.32
CA ASP A 124 -31.66 -30.30 -31.34
C ASP A 124 -31.22 -31.76 -31.50
N LEU A 125 -31.03 -32.48 -30.39
CA LEU A 125 -30.71 -33.91 -30.38
C LEU A 125 -31.84 -34.74 -31.00
N SER A 126 -33.10 -34.45 -30.66
CA SER A 126 -34.24 -35.19 -31.24
C SER A 126 -34.40 -34.95 -32.74
N ALA A 127 -34.06 -33.76 -33.23
CA ALA A 127 -34.16 -33.40 -34.64
C ALA A 127 -33.02 -33.99 -35.49
N HIS A 128 -31.93 -34.44 -34.87
CA HIS A 128 -30.73 -34.97 -35.52
C HIS A 128 -30.29 -36.28 -34.84
N ALA A 129 -31.24 -37.15 -34.50
CA ALA A 129 -30.99 -38.35 -33.69
C ALA A 129 -30.02 -39.35 -34.34
N ASP A 130 -29.91 -39.33 -35.67
CA ASP A 130 -29.03 -40.21 -36.47
C ASP A 130 -27.68 -39.56 -36.80
N ASP A 131 -27.38 -38.36 -36.27
CA ASP A 131 -26.12 -37.63 -36.48
C ASP A 131 -25.19 -37.76 -35.26
N ASP A 132 -24.15 -38.59 -35.38
CA ASP A 132 -23.15 -38.80 -34.32
C ASP A 132 -22.55 -37.47 -33.82
N ALA A 133 -22.34 -36.50 -34.73
CA ALA A 133 -21.82 -35.19 -34.36
C ALA A 133 -22.83 -34.37 -33.52
N ALA A 134 -24.13 -34.55 -33.73
CA ALA A 134 -25.17 -33.96 -32.89
C ALA A 134 -25.19 -34.61 -31.50
N GLY A 135 -24.94 -35.92 -31.41
CA GLY A 135 -24.76 -36.65 -30.15
C GLY A 135 -23.60 -36.12 -29.31
N GLU A 136 -22.40 -36.01 -29.91
CA GLU A 136 -21.20 -35.47 -29.26
C GLU A 136 -21.37 -34.02 -28.80
N ARG A 137 -21.99 -33.19 -29.63
CA ARG A 137 -22.30 -31.80 -29.27
C ARG A 137 -23.28 -31.74 -28.10
N SER A 138 -24.32 -32.57 -28.12
CA SER A 138 -25.29 -32.65 -27.03
C SER A 138 -24.63 -33.07 -25.71
N ALA A 139 -23.67 -34.00 -25.75
CA ALA A 139 -22.87 -34.39 -24.59
C ALA A 139 -22.04 -33.20 -24.04
N ARG A 140 -21.35 -32.45 -24.91
CA ARG A 140 -20.61 -31.24 -24.53
C ARG A 140 -21.49 -30.17 -23.90
N VAL A 141 -22.66 -29.89 -24.48
CA VAL A 141 -23.63 -28.93 -23.90
C VAL A 141 -24.15 -29.43 -22.56
N SER A 142 -24.41 -30.73 -22.41
CA SER A 142 -24.84 -31.33 -21.14
C SER A 142 -23.79 -31.13 -20.05
N ARG A 143 -22.50 -31.38 -20.36
CA ARG A 143 -21.40 -31.15 -19.43
C ARG A 143 -21.24 -29.68 -19.04
N LEU A 144 -21.37 -28.78 -20.02
CA LEU A 144 -21.33 -27.34 -19.76
C LEU A 144 -22.48 -26.87 -18.86
N LEU A 145 -23.68 -27.42 -19.04
CA LEU A 145 -24.84 -27.15 -18.17
C LEU A 145 -24.63 -27.68 -16.77
N GLU A 146 -23.99 -28.82 -16.59
CA GLU A 146 -23.62 -29.34 -15.27
C GLU A 146 -22.70 -28.35 -14.53
N LEU A 147 -21.62 -27.91 -15.18
CA LEU A 147 -20.69 -26.92 -14.63
C LEU A 147 -21.40 -25.60 -14.29
N ALA A 148 -22.29 -25.13 -15.16
CA ALA A 148 -23.06 -23.91 -14.94
C ALA A 148 -24.06 -24.05 -13.78
N ARG A 149 -24.76 -25.19 -13.67
CA ARG A 149 -25.66 -25.47 -12.53
C ARG A 149 -24.88 -25.51 -11.21
N GLN A 150 -23.70 -26.12 -11.20
CA GLN A 150 -22.82 -26.09 -10.02
C GLN A 150 -22.37 -24.67 -9.67
N ALA A 151 -22.08 -23.82 -10.67
CA ALA A 151 -21.73 -22.41 -10.43
C ALA A 151 -22.90 -21.62 -9.83
N VAL A 152 -24.14 -21.83 -10.30
CA VAL A 152 -25.35 -21.22 -9.72
C VAL A 152 -25.57 -21.70 -8.28
N ALA A 153 -25.44 -23.02 -8.02
CA ALA A 153 -25.58 -23.56 -6.66
C ALA A 153 -24.52 -23.00 -5.69
N ARG A 154 -23.26 -22.85 -6.16
CA ARG A 154 -22.20 -22.18 -5.37
C ARG A 154 -22.57 -20.74 -5.05
N PHE A 155 -23.06 -19.99 -6.04
CA PHE A 155 -23.49 -18.60 -5.90
C PHE A 155 -24.67 -18.44 -4.93
N GLU A 156 -25.67 -19.31 -5.00
CA GLU A 156 -26.79 -19.31 -4.05
C GLU A 156 -26.30 -19.49 -2.61
N GLY A 157 -25.46 -20.50 -2.38
CA GLY A 157 -24.86 -20.75 -1.06
C GLY A 157 -23.85 -19.69 -0.60
N GLU A 158 -23.32 -18.83 -1.48
CA GLU A 158 -22.42 -17.73 -1.09
C GLU A 158 -23.14 -16.67 -0.26
N CYS A 159 -24.38 -16.34 -0.59
CA CYS A 159 -25.16 -15.34 0.13
C CYS A 159 -25.40 -15.77 1.58
N GLU A 160 -25.80 -17.02 1.79
CA GLU A 160 -26.06 -17.58 3.13
C GLU A 160 -24.79 -17.65 3.97
N ARG A 161 -23.70 -18.20 3.41
CA ARG A 161 -22.39 -18.24 4.07
C ARG A 161 -21.89 -16.83 4.44
N THR A 162 -22.12 -15.85 3.56
CA THR A 162 -21.75 -14.45 3.83
C THR A 162 -22.57 -13.89 4.99
N ALA A 163 -23.89 -14.11 5.02
CA ALA A 163 -24.75 -13.67 6.12
C ALA A 163 -24.34 -14.29 7.47
N GLU A 164 -24.10 -15.60 7.49
CA GLU A 164 -23.64 -16.32 8.68
C GLU A 164 -22.30 -15.79 9.18
N LEU A 165 -21.35 -15.59 8.28
CA LEU A 165 -20.03 -15.05 8.62
C LEU A 165 -20.13 -13.61 9.12
N ARG A 166 -20.89 -12.73 8.46
CA ARG A 166 -21.16 -11.35 8.95
C ARG A 166 -21.74 -11.39 10.37
N GLY A 167 -22.68 -12.29 10.64
CA GLY A 167 -23.24 -12.49 11.98
C GLY A 167 -22.19 -12.95 13.01
N ARG A 168 -21.29 -13.87 12.64
CA ARG A 168 -20.17 -14.30 13.50
C ARG A 168 -19.19 -13.16 13.77
N VAL A 169 -18.78 -12.43 12.73
CA VAL A 169 -17.87 -11.29 12.81
C VAL A 169 -18.46 -10.21 13.72
N MET A 170 -19.72 -9.80 13.49
CA MET A 170 -20.42 -8.81 14.29
C MET A 170 -20.50 -9.23 15.77
N ARG A 171 -20.87 -10.47 16.07
CA ARG A 171 -20.94 -10.96 17.47
C ARG A 171 -19.60 -10.97 18.21
N ARG A 172 -18.50 -11.17 17.48
CA ARG A 172 -17.15 -11.22 18.06
C ARG A 172 -16.59 -9.81 18.22
N LEU A 173 -16.54 -9.04 17.15
CA LEU A 173 -15.90 -7.72 17.12
C LEU A 173 -16.66 -6.66 17.93
N SER A 174 -18.00 -6.73 18.00
CA SER A 174 -18.79 -5.74 18.77
C SER A 174 -18.58 -5.80 20.29
N ARG A 175 -17.78 -6.76 20.78
CA ARG A 175 -17.32 -6.82 22.17
C ARG A 175 -16.11 -5.90 22.44
N HIS A 176 -15.46 -5.46 21.37
CA HIS A 176 -14.16 -4.76 21.42
C HIS A 176 -14.21 -3.39 20.76
N THR A 177 -15.20 -3.14 19.90
CA THR A 177 -15.41 -1.85 19.24
C THR A 177 -16.91 -1.58 19.08
N ALA A 178 -17.26 -0.33 18.79
CA ALA A 178 -18.64 0.05 18.48
C ALA A 178 -19.13 -0.63 17.19
N ARG A 179 -20.45 -0.88 17.08
CA ARG A 179 -20.99 -1.65 15.94
C ARG A 179 -20.81 -0.94 14.60
N ASP A 180 -20.87 0.38 14.59
CA ASP A 180 -20.64 1.26 13.45
C ASP A 180 -19.18 1.28 12.98
N ASN A 181 -18.24 0.81 13.81
CA ASN A 181 -16.86 0.57 13.41
C ASN A 181 -16.67 -0.76 12.67
N ILE A 182 -17.70 -1.59 12.54
CA ILE A 182 -17.65 -2.89 11.85
C ILE A 182 -18.43 -2.77 10.54
N ARG A 183 -17.71 -2.43 9.48
CA ARG A 183 -18.32 -1.92 8.24
C ARG A 183 -18.30 -2.98 7.15
N PHE A 184 -19.48 -3.47 6.81
CA PHE A 184 -19.70 -4.40 5.69
C PHE A 184 -20.24 -3.73 4.44
N ASP A 185 -20.61 -2.44 4.55
CA ASP A 185 -21.29 -1.71 3.50
C ASP A 185 -20.40 -1.50 2.26
N GLY A 186 -21.05 -1.38 1.11
CA GLY A 186 -20.37 -1.19 -0.17
C GLY A 186 -19.44 0.03 -0.22
N MET A 187 -19.79 1.16 0.39
CA MET A 187 -18.94 2.36 0.33
C MET A 187 -17.61 2.13 1.06
N SER A 188 -17.65 1.57 2.26
CA SER A 188 -16.47 1.25 3.04
C SER A 188 -15.59 0.25 2.31
N ARG A 189 -16.17 -0.85 1.80
CA ARG A 189 -15.40 -1.88 1.09
C ARG A 189 -14.79 -1.38 -0.22
N VAL A 190 -15.49 -0.53 -0.97
CA VAL A 190 -15.00 0.04 -2.24
C VAL A 190 -13.89 1.06 -2.01
N SER A 191 -14.00 1.93 -1.00
CA SER A 191 -12.96 2.93 -0.69
C SER A 191 -11.67 2.31 -0.14
N HIS A 192 -11.71 1.06 0.33
CA HIS A 192 -10.59 0.34 0.93
C HIS A 192 -10.05 -0.80 0.05
N VAL A 193 -10.46 -0.86 -1.22
CA VAL A 193 -10.04 -1.89 -2.18
C VAL A 193 -8.64 -1.63 -2.77
N THR A 194 -8.13 -0.40 -2.67
CA THR A 194 -6.93 0.04 -3.39
C THR A 194 -6.10 1.05 -2.59
N ASP A 195 -4.85 1.23 -2.99
CA ASP A 195 -3.97 2.32 -2.58
C ASP A 195 -3.60 3.19 -3.80
N ALA A 196 -2.52 3.97 -3.76
CA ALA A 196 -2.13 4.85 -4.86
C ALA A 196 -1.61 4.10 -6.12
N THR A 197 -1.42 2.78 -6.05
CA THR A 197 -1.17 1.95 -7.25
C THR A 197 -2.40 1.82 -8.15
N ASP A 198 -3.58 2.13 -7.63
CA ASP A 198 -4.89 1.99 -8.30
C ASP A 198 -5.26 0.54 -8.66
N TRP A 199 -4.54 -0.46 -8.12
CA TRP A 199 -4.88 -1.87 -8.30
C TRP A 199 -6.12 -2.25 -7.49
N ARG A 200 -7.08 -2.94 -8.11
CA ARG A 200 -8.34 -3.37 -7.49
C ARG A 200 -8.49 -4.88 -7.58
N VAL A 201 -7.75 -5.58 -6.73
CA VAL A 201 -7.67 -7.05 -6.76
C VAL A 201 -8.93 -7.65 -6.13
N GLU A 202 -9.06 -7.60 -4.80
CA GLU A 202 -10.25 -8.07 -4.08
C GLU A 202 -10.85 -6.98 -3.18
N TYR A 203 -12.16 -7.10 -2.92
CA TYR A 203 -12.81 -6.28 -1.90
C TYR A 203 -12.59 -6.91 -0.52
N PRO A 204 -12.33 -6.12 0.52
CA PRO A 204 -12.22 -6.68 1.86
C PRO A 204 -13.58 -7.25 2.31
N PHE A 205 -13.55 -8.26 3.17
CA PHE A 205 -14.76 -8.80 3.78
C PHE A 205 -15.41 -7.77 4.70
N VAL A 206 -14.58 -7.11 5.52
CA VAL A 206 -14.98 -6.11 6.50
C VAL A 206 -13.92 -5.02 6.59
N VAL A 207 -14.37 -3.79 6.83
CA VAL A 207 -13.50 -2.67 7.20
C VAL A 207 -13.75 -2.35 8.67
N LEU A 208 -12.68 -2.24 9.45
CA LEU A 208 -12.70 -1.89 10.86
C LEU A 208 -12.13 -0.49 11.05
N THR A 209 -12.85 0.39 11.74
CA THR A 209 -12.44 1.78 12.01
C THR A 209 -12.45 2.05 13.53
N PRO A 210 -11.52 1.48 14.31
CA PRO A 210 -11.48 1.62 15.77
C PRO A 210 -11.38 3.08 16.21
N ASP A 211 -12.01 3.45 17.33
CA ASP A 211 -11.97 4.82 17.86
C ASP A 211 -10.77 5.06 18.78
N SER A 212 -10.18 4.00 19.32
CA SER A 212 -9.04 4.06 20.23
C SER A 212 -8.00 2.97 19.96
N GLU A 213 -6.73 3.26 20.23
CA GLU A 213 -5.67 2.25 20.15
C GLU A 213 -5.98 1.05 21.07
N ALA A 214 -6.64 1.25 22.21
CA ALA A 214 -6.96 0.17 23.15
C ALA A 214 -7.81 -0.97 22.55
N GLU A 215 -8.49 -0.72 21.44
CA GLU A 215 -9.30 -1.73 20.74
C GLU A 215 -8.46 -2.69 19.89
N ILE A 216 -7.28 -2.24 19.42
CA ILE A 216 -6.50 -2.89 18.35
C ILE A 216 -6.11 -4.32 18.72
N ALA A 217 -5.58 -4.55 19.93
CA ALA A 217 -5.13 -5.87 20.37
C ALA A 217 -6.26 -6.92 20.27
N ALA A 218 -7.45 -6.56 20.74
CA ALA A 218 -8.59 -7.47 20.72
C ALA A 218 -9.19 -7.64 19.31
N LEU A 219 -9.17 -6.58 18.48
CA LEU A 219 -9.59 -6.68 17.08
C LEU A 219 -8.67 -7.60 16.26
N VAL A 220 -7.34 -7.49 16.45
CA VAL A 220 -6.35 -8.37 15.79
C VAL A 220 -6.60 -9.82 16.17
N ALA A 221 -6.67 -10.13 17.46
CA ALA A 221 -6.92 -11.49 17.93
C ALA A 221 -8.24 -12.06 17.39
N ALA A 222 -9.33 -11.28 17.44
CA ALA A 222 -10.63 -11.71 16.94
C ALA A 222 -10.64 -11.93 15.42
N CYS A 223 -9.98 -11.09 14.63
CA CYS A 223 -9.84 -11.28 13.18
C CYS A 223 -9.11 -12.57 12.83
N ILE A 224 -8.04 -12.91 13.56
CA ILE A 224 -7.28 -14.16 13.37
C ILE A 224 -8.15 -15.37 13.71
N GLU A 225 -8.88 -15.34 14.84
CA GLU A 225 -9.84 -16.41 15.20
C GLU A 225 -10.96 -16.60 14.15
N LEU A 226 -11.33 -15.52 13.45
CA LEU A 226 -12.33 -15.54 12.39
C LEU A 226 -11.76 -16.01 11.04
N GLY A 227 -10.45 -16.24 10.94
CA GLY A 227 -9.77 -16.65 9.71
C GLY A 227 -9.65 -15.52 8.68
N LEU A 228 -9.63 -14.26 9.13
CA LEU A 228 -9.49 -13.09 8.26
C LEU A 228 -8.02 -12.66 8.18
N THR A 229 -7.50 -12.48 6.96
CA THR A 229 -6.22 -11.81 6.75
C THR A 229 -6.34 -10.34 7.13
N ILE A 230 -5.47 -9.85 8.00
CA ILE A 230 -5.50 -8.46 8.46
C ILE A 230 -4.64 -7.59 7.54
N ILE A 231 -5.18 -6.45 7.14
CA ILE A 231 -4.49 -5.44 6.35
C ILE A 231 -4.55 -4.12 7.12
N PRO A 232 -3.45 -3.66 7.73
CA PRO A 232 -3.42 -2.36 8.36
C PRO A 232 -3.45 -1.26 7.30
N ARG A 233 -4.22 -0.20 7.55
CA ARG A 233 -4.36 0.92 6.64
C ARG A 233 -4.35 2.24 7.41
N GLY A 234 -3.67 3.24 6.84
CA GLY A 234 -3.81 4.66 7.19
C GLY A 234 -4.47 5.41 6.04
N GLY A 235 -3.83 6.46 5.53
CA GLY A 235 -4.35 7.22 4.38
C GLY A 235 -4.37 6.51 3.01
N GLY A 236 -3.86 5.27 2.90
CA GLY A 236 -3.88 4.51 1.64
C GLY A 236 -3.02 5.11 0.51
N THR A 237 -2.01 5.92 0.83
CA THR A 237 -1.17 6.64 -0.16
C THR A 237 0.04 5.85 -0.65
N GLY A 238 0.12 4.54 -0.37
CA GLY A 238 1.24 3.69 -0.74
C GLY A 238 1.27 3.36 -2.23
N TYR A 239 2.47 3.15 -2.80
CA TYR A 239 2.68 2.75 -4.20
C TYR A 239 3.25 1.32 -4.34
N THR A 240 3.14 0.51 -3.28
CA THR A 240 3.67 -0.87 -3.25
C THR A 240 2.57 -1.93 -3.21
N GLY A 241 1.30 -1.54 -3.12
CA GLY A 241 0.18 -2.47 -2.97
C GLY A 241 0.00 -2.98 -1.53
N GLY A 242 0.73 -2.46 -0.55
CA GLY A 242 0.72 -2.95 0.83
C GLY A 242 -0.62 -2.82 1.56
N ALA A 243 -1.52 -1.95 1.08
CA ALA A 243 -2.86 -1.79 1.65
C ALA A 243 -3.98 -2.43 0.80
N ILE A 244 -3.64 -3.29 -0.16
CA ILE A 244 -4.58 -3.89 -1.12
C ILE A 244 -5.00 -5.28 -0.65
N PRO A 245 -6.31 -5.55 -0.56
CA PRO A 245 -6.80 -6.89 -0.33
C PRO A 245 -6.53 -7.82 -1.51
N LEU A 246 -5.78 -8.89 -1.26
CA LEU A 246 -5.49 -9.94 -2.24
C LEU A 246 -6.45 -11.13 -2.14
N THR A 247 -7.25 -11.19 -1.08
CA THR A 247 -8.22 -12.26 -0.80
C THR A 247 -9.54 -11.66 -0.33
N PRO A 248 -10.69 -12.24 -0.73
CA PRO A 248 -12.01 -11.82 -0.24
C PRO A 248 -12.18 -12.04 1.27
N MET A 249 -11.37 -12.91 1.89
CA MET A 249 -11.38 -13.19 3.34
C MET A 249 -10.38 -12.31 4.09
N SER A 250 -10.53 -11.00 3.96
CA SER A 250 -9.64 -10.01 4.58
C SER A 250 -10.40 -8.98 5.40
N ALA A 251 -9.78 -8.54 6.49
CA ALA A 251 -10.21 -7.40 7.30
C ALA A 251 -9.21 -6.26 7.08
N VAL A 252 -9.70 -5.12 6.60
CA VAL A 252 -8.90 -3.89 6.60
C VAL A 252 -9.12 -3.19 7.92
N ILE A 253 -8.07 -2.95 8.70
CA ILE A 253 -8.12 -2.15 9.92
C ILE A 253 -7.59 -0.77 9.57
N ASN A 254 -8.49 0.19 9.41
CA ASN A 254 -8.14 1.58 9.11
C ASN A 254 -7.95 2.37 10.41
N THR A 255 -6.74 2.87 10.60
CA THR A 255 -6.29 3.62 11.78
C THR A 255 -6.62 5.10 11.71
N GLU A 256 -7.34 5.58 10.69
CA GLU A 256 -7.64 7.00 10.45
C GLU A 256 -8.22 7.75 11.65
N LYS A 257 -8.98 7.08 12.53
CA LYS A 257 -9.56 7.70 13.73
C LYS A 257 -8.59 7.80 14.92
N LEU A 258 -7.42 7.14 14.86
CA LEU A 258 -6.37 7.25 15.87
C LEU A 258 -5.60 8.57 15.66
N GLU A 259 -6.22 9.68 16.01
CA GLU A 259 -5.76 11.02 15.66
C GLU A 259 -5.17 11.83 16.84
N ARG A 260 -4.90 11.20 17.98
CA ARG A 260 -4.30 11.89 19.12
C ARG A 260 -2.91 12.41 18.75
N LEU A 261 -2.77 13.73 18.81
CA LEU A 261 -1.52 14.47 18.61
C LEU A 261 -1.20 15.21 19.91
N GLY A 262 -0.07 14.87 20.52
CA GLY A 262 0.41 15.54 21.73
C GLY A 262 1.02 16.91 21.42
N GLU A 263 1.19 17.72 22.47
CA GLU A 263 1.96 18.96 22.36
C GLU A 263 3.44 18.67 22.10
N VAL A 264 4.10 19.62 21.43
CA VAL A 264 5.55 19.58 21.27
C VAL A 264 6.19 19.94 22.61
N GLY A 265 7.07 19.07 23.11
CA GLY A 265 7.69 19.25 24.41
C GLY A 265 9.09 18.68 24.50
N MET A 266 9.85 19.15 25.48
CA MET A 266 11.18 18.63 25.79
C MET A 266 11.03 17.27 26.50
N THR A 267 11.84 16.29 26.11
CA THR A 267 11.80 14.94 26.69
C THR A 267 13.21 14.41 26.88
N ARG A 268 13.48 13.85 28.05
CA ARG A 268 14.70 13.11 28.35
C ARG A 268 14.62 11.72 27.70
N LEU A 269 15.39 11.48 26.63
CA LEU A 269 15.48 10.15 26.03
C LEU A 269 16.48 9.26 26.77
N PRO A 270 16.26 7.92 26.83
CA PRO A 270 17.20 7.00 27.47
C PRO A 270 18.60 7.08 26.83
N GLY A 271 19.62 7.32 27.66
CA GLY A 271 21.01 7.42 27.19
C GLY A 271 21.35 8.70 26.42
N VAL A 272 20.49 9.73 26.45
CA VAL A 272 20.78 11.05 25.89
C VAL A 272 20.94 12.06 27.03
N ASP A 273 22.06 12.77 27.06
CA ASP A 273 22.47 13.61 28.20
C ASP A 273 21.66 14.91 28.35
N ARG A 274 20.87 15.26 27.33
CA ARG A 274 20.05 16.47 27.28
C ARG A 274 18.61 16.12 26.93
N GLU A 275 17.70 17.01 27.29
CA GLU A 275 16.34 16.93 26.76
C GLU A 275 16.34 17.29 25.27
N VAL A 276 15.43 16.65 24.53
CA VAL A 276 15.24 16.86 23.11
C VAL A 276 13.78 17.18 22.82
N PRO A 277 13.48 18.04 21.84
CA PRO A 277 12.11 18.32 21.47
C PRO A 277 11.50 17.08 20.82
N THR A 278 10.32 16.68 21.28
CA THR A 278 9.59 15.53 20.75
C THR A 278 8.11 15.84 20.60
N VAL A 279 7.43 15.02 19.81
CA VAL A 279 5.97 15.05 19.67
C VAL A 279 5.42 13.62 19.66
N LEU A 280 4.32 13.40 20.37
CA LEU A 280 3.56 12.15 20.34
C LEU A 280 2.52 12.23 19.21
N ALA A 281 2.41 11.19 18.40
CA ALA A 281 1.35 11.08 17.41
C ALA A 281 0.85 9.63 17.32
N GLU A 282 -0.47 9.46 17.32
CA GLU A 282 -1.12 8.20 16.97
C GLU A 282 -1.03 7.90 15.46
N ALA A 283 -1.26 6.65 15.10
CA ALA A 283 -1.04 6.12 13.76
C ALA A 283 -1.91 6.77 12.67
N GLY A 284 -3.09 7.26 13.01
CA GLY A 284 -4.03 7.91 12.10
C GLY A 284 -3.72 9.38 11.84
N VAL A 285 -2.91 10.02 12.67
CA VAL A 285 -2.56 11.44 12.51
C VAL A 285 -1.93 11.66 11.13
N VAL A 286 -2.54 12.54 10.33
CA VAL A 286 -2.02 12.98 9.04
C VAL A 286 -0.67 13.67 9.22
N THR A 287 0.32 13.30 8.42
CA THR A 287 1.71 13.78 8.51
C THR A 287 1.79 15.30 8.55
N ARG A 288 1.00 16.00 7.73
CA ARG A 288 0.92 17.47 7.73
C ARG A 288 0.60 18.05 9.12
N ARG A 289 -0.30 17.45 9.89
CA ARG A 289 -0.66 17.95 11.22
C ARG A 289 0.53 17.91 12.19
N VAL A 290 1.36 16.88 12.08
CA VAL A 290 2.61 16.77 12.87
C VAL A 290 3.63 17.82 12.43
N THR A 291 3.78 18.00 11.12
CA THR A 291 4.65 19.04 10.55
C THR A 291 4.24 20.44 11.03
N GLU A 292 2.96 20.79 10.95
CA GLU A 292 2.46 22.09 11.41
C GLU A 292 2.60 22.28 12.92
N ALA A 293 2.45 21.22 13.72
CA ALA A 293 2.70 21.27 15.16
C ALA A 293 4.18 21.57 15.47
N ALA A 294 5.10 20.93 14.76
CA ALA A 294 6.53 21.21 14.87
C ALA A 294 6.86 22.65 14.43
N GLU A 295 6.31 23.10 13.29
CA GLU A 295 6.53 24.45 12.75
C GLU A 295 6.04 25.55 13.70
N ARG A 296 4.87 25.37 14.33
CA ARG A 296 4.36 26.29 15.37
C ARG A 296 5.30 26.39 16.58
N ALA A 297 6.07 25.34 16.85
CA ALA A 297 7.09 25.33 17.91
C ALA A 297 8.48 25.79 17.42
N GLY A 298 8.60 26.30 16.18
CA GLY A 298 9.88 26.71 15.60
C GLY A 298 10.81 25.54 15.25
N LEU A 299 10.24 24.34 15.10
CA LEU A 299 10.94 23.09 14.89
C LEU A 299 10.52 22.44 13.56
N VAL A 300 11.21 21.35 13.21
CA VAL A 300 11.04 20.60 11.98
C VAL A 300 10.72 19.16 12.29
N PHE A 301 9.60 18.69 11.75
CA PHE A 301 9.36 17.27 11.57
C PHE A 301 10.09 16.80 10.30
N ALA A 302 10.99 15.83 10.46
CA ALA A 302 11.90 15.40 9.40
C ALA A 302 11.25 14.47 8.36
N VAL A 303 10.18 13.77 8.72
CA VAL A 303 9.51 12.83 7.82
C VAL A 303 8.53 13.60 6.94
N ASP A 304 8.92 13.86 5.69
CA ASP A 304 8.18 14.70 4.76
C ASP A 304 7.95 14.04 3.38
N PRO A 305 7.23 12.90 3.33
CA PRO A 305 6.87 12.29 2.05
C PRO A 305 6.06 13.25 1.19
N THR A 306 6.12 13.11 -0.14
CA THR A 306 5.32 13.92 -1.08
C THR A 306 3.82 13.83 -0.81
N SER A 307 3.36 12.73 -0.21
CA SER A 307 1.98 12.52 0.21
C SER A 307 1.68 13.05 1.63
N LEU A 308 2.43 14.01 2.19
CA LEU A 308 2.25 14.49 3.57
C LEU A 308 0.83 14.98 3.90
N ASP A 309 0.08 15.43 2.89
CA ASP A 309 -1.31 15.89 2.99
C ASP A 309 -2.31 14.78 3.29
N ALA A 310 -1.95 13.52 3.03
CA ALA A 310 -2.86 12.37 3.16
C ALA A 310 -2.23 11.16 3.85
N SER A 311 -0.90 11.03 3.85
CA SER A 311 -0.20 9.97 4.57
C SER A 311 -0.37 10.14 6.08
N CYS A 312 -0.43 9.01 6.80
CA CYS A 312 -0.56 8.99 8.24
C CYS A 312 0.70 8.42 8.91
N ILE A 313 0.91 8.76 10.17
CA ILE A 313 2.07 8.36 10.98
C ILE A 313 2.32 6.85 11.01
N GLY A 314 1.27 6.04 11.13
CA GLY A 314 1.41 4.57 11.13
C GLY A 314 1.98 4.05 9.81
N GLY A 315 1.49 4.60 8.68
CA GLY A 315 2.02 4.29 7.35
C GLY A 315 3.46 4.75 7.17
N ASN A 316 3.83 5.92 7.70
CA ASN A 316 5.20 6.42 7.64
C ASN A 316 6.18 5.48 8.36
N ILE A 317 5.80 4.92 9.49
CA ILE A 317 6.62 3.95 10.23
C ILE A 317 6.68 2.62 9.45
N ALA A 318 5.52 2.07 9.07
CA ALA A 318 5.42 0.80 8.36
C ALA A 318 6.20 0.78 7.03
N MET A 319 6.28 1.93 6.36
CA MET A 319 7.00 2.12 5.09
C MET A 319 8.44 2.63 5.28
N ASN A 320 8.84 2.96 6.52
CA ASN A 320 10.07 3.71 6.81
C ASN A 320 10.21 4.95 5.91
N ALA A 321 9.18 5.80 5.89
CA ALA A 321 9.04 6.92 4.97
C ALA A 321 10.23 7.87 5.07
N GLY A 322 10.68 8.35 3.91
CA GLY A 322 11.66 9.43 3.81
C GLY A 322 10.98 10.70 3.32
N GLY A 323 11.70 11.44 2.52
CA GLY A 323 11.30 12.73 1.95
C GLY A 323 12.55 13.54 1.67
N LYS A 324 12.39 14.77 1.20
CA LYS A 324 13.55 15.63 0.86
C LYS A 324 14.45 15.88 2.07
N LYS A 325 13.88 16.01 3.27
CA LYS A 325 14.64 16.26 4.52
C LYS A 325 15.41 15.03 5.02
N ALA A 326 15.20 13.84 4.43
CA ALA A 326 15.96 12.65 4.80
C ALA A 326 17.46 12.78 4.52
N VAL A 327 17.85 13.72 3.64
CA VAL A 327 19.25 14.08 3.42
C VAL A 327 19.91 14.63 4.69
N LEU A 328 19.17 15.35 5.55
CA LEU A 328 19.68 15.85 6.84
C LEU A 328 19.54 14.81 7.95
N TRP A 329 18.33 14.32 8.16
CA TRP A 329 17.97 13.59 9.39
C TRP A 329 17.54 12.13 9.16
N GLY A 330 17.65 11.63 7.93
CA GLY A 330 17.27 10.26 7.61
C GLY A 330 15.76 10.05 7.49
N THR A 331 15.34 8.78 7.44
CA THR A 331 13.96 8.34 7.26
C THR A 331 13.23 8.27 8.60
N ALA A 332 12.00 7.75 8.60
CA ALA A 332 11.19 7.59 9.80
C ALA A 332 11.95 6.93 10.97
N LEU A 333 12.65 5.81 10.71
CA LEU A 333 13.43 5.10 11.74
C LEU A 333 14.46 5.99 12.44
N ASP A 334 15.13 6.86 11.70
CA ASP A 334 16.17 7.74 12.23
C ASP A 334 15.61 8.76 13.25
N ASN A 335 14.31 9.02 13.20
CA ASN A 335 13.62 10.07 13.95
C ASN A 335 12.68 9.52 15.05
N LEU A 336 12.53 8.21 15.17
CA LEU A 336 11.69 7.58 16.19
C LEU A 336 12.43 7.53 17.54
N ALA A 337 11.83 8.14 18.56
CA ALA A 337 12.25 7.95 19.95
C ALA A 337 11.72 6.61 20.48
N TRP A 338 10.43 6.33 20.24
CA TRP A 338 9.82 5.03 20.48
C TRP A 338 8.54 4.89 19.63
N TRP A 339 8.09 3.65 19.44
CA TRP A 339 6.79 3.35 18.84
C TRP A 339 6.14 2.16 19.53
N ARG A 340 4.82 2.08 19.39
CA ARG A 340 3.99 1.02 19.90
C ARG A 340 3.19 0.37 18.79
N MET A 341 3.04 -0.94 18.87
CA MET A 341 2.28 -1.74 17.93
C MET A 341 1.59 -2.92 18.61
N VAL A 342 0.71 -3.59 17.87
CA VAL A 342 0.16 -4.90 18.22
C VAL A 342 0.76 -5.93 17.27
N ASP A 343 1.31 -7.00 17.82
CA ASP A 343 1.88 -8.11 17.04
C ASP A 343 0.79 -9.11 16.58
N PRO A 344 1.13 -10.10 15.72
CA PRO A 344 0.17 -11.09 15.24
C PRO A 344 -0.42 -12.00 16.34
N ASP A 345 0.21 -12.08 17.51
CA ASP A 345 -0.32 -12.83 18.65
C ASP A 345 -1.31 -12.00 19.49
N GLY A 346 -1.56 -10.74 19.08
CA GLY A 346 -2.44 -9.81 19.78
C GLY A 346 -1.79 -9.15 20.99
N ASN A 347 -0.47 -9.31 21.17
CA ASN A 347 0.25 -8.66 22.27
C ASN A 347 0.64 -7.24 21.89
N TRP A 348 0.68 -6.38 22.89
CA TRP A 348 1.27 -5.06 22.76
C TRP A 348 2.79 -5.18 22.70
N LEU A 349 3.42 -4.39 21.83
CA LEU A 349 4.87 -4.26 21.75
C LEU A 349 5.24 -2.78 21.75
N GLU A 350 6.09 -2.39 22.71
CA GLU A 350 6.75 -1.08 22.71
C GLU A 350 8.22 -1.24 22.36
N VAL A 351 8.67 -0.47 21.38
CA VAL A 351 10.05 -0.43 20.93
C VAL A 351 10.62 0.95 21.25
N THR A 352 11.63 1.00 22.10
CA THR A 352 12.29 2.23 22.54
C THR A 352 13.70 2.29 21.99
N ARG A 353 14.05 3.40 21.33
CA ARG A 353 15.42 3.64 20.86
C ARG A 353 16.28 4.12 22.02
N LEU A 354 17.38 3.41 22.27
CA LEU A 354 18.34 3.75 23.32
C LEU A 354 19.52 4.54 22.74
N ALA A 355 20.07 5.47 23.53
CA ALA A 355 21.23 6.28 23.15
C ALA A 355 21.07 6.91 21.75
N HIS A 356 19.89 7.50 21.51
CA HIS A 356 19.52 8.06 20.21
C HIS A 356 20.53 9.12 19.76
N ASN A 357 21.16 8.95 18.58
CA ASN A 357 22.20 9.87 18.09
C ASN A 357 21.68 11.18 17.49
N LEU A 358 20.35 11.32 17.36
CA LEU A 358 19.65 12.51 16.85
C LEU A 358 20.04 12.86 15.40
N GLY A 359 20.50 11.86 14.67
CA GLY A 359 20.87 11.93 13.27
C GLY A 359 20.64 10.59 12.61
N LYS A 360 21.37 10.33 11.52
CA LYS A 360 21.15 9.13 10.73
C LYS A 360 21.64 7.89 11.48
N ILE A 361 20.80 6.87 11.56
CA ILE A 361 21.01 5.66 12.34
C ILE A 361 22.19 4.82 11.84
N HIS A 362 22.56 4.95 10.57
CA HIS A 362 23.65 4.18 9.99
C HIS A 362 25.04 4.81 10.19
N GLU A 363 25.10 6.03 10.74
CA GLU A 363 26.35 6.72 11.05
C GLU A 363 26.94 6.31 12.40
N VAL A 364 26.17 5.64 13.26
CA VAL A 364 26.68 5.09 14.52
C VAL A 364 27.22 3.67 14.35
N PRO A 365 28.25 3.26 15.13
CA PRO A 365 28.73 1.88 15.11
C PRO A 365 27.63 0.86 15.44
N SER A 366 26.77 1.18 16.41
CA SER A 366 25.66 0.34 16.81
C SER A 366 24.47 1.20 17.23
N ALA A 367 23.26 0.77 16.86
CA ALA A 367 22.00 1.32 17.32
C ALA A 367 21.27 0.29 18.17
N SER A 368 20.84 0.70 19.35
CA SER A 368 20.27 -0.16 20.37
C SER A 368 18.78 0.10 20.56
N PHE A 369 18.00 -0.96 20.72
CA PHE A 369 16.56 -0.91 20.94
C PHE A 369 16.17 -1.80 22.10
N GLU A 370 15.28 -1.30 22.95
CA GLU A 370 14.60 -2.10 23.96
C GLU A 370 13.19 -2.44 23.45
N LEU A 371 12.87 -3.73 23.42
CA LEU A 371 11.58 -4.25 23.00
C LEU A 371 10.89 -4.84 24.23
N ARG A 372 9.67 -4.39 24.51
CA ARG A 372 8.86 -4.86 25.64
C ARG A 372 7.49 -5.28 25.16
N TRP A 373 7.16 -6.56 25.37
CA TRP A 373 5.85 -7.10 25.06
C TRP A 373 4.97 -7.09 26.31
N TYR A 374 3.70 -6.76 26.12
CA TYR A 374 2.70 -6.75 27.17
C TYR A 374 1.44 -7.49 26.69
N ALA A 375 0.77 -8.15 27.62
CA ALA A 375 -0.50 -8.81 27.36
C ALA A 375 -1.58 -7.79 26.95
N PRO A 376 -2.62 -8.22 26.20
CA PRO A 376 -3.65 -7.33 25.63
C PRO A 376 -4.29 -6.34 26.62
N LYS A 377 -4.47 -6.74 27.88
CA LYS A 377 -5.15 -5.96 28.93
C LYS A 377 -4.25 -4.97 29.69
N GLN A 378 -2.96 -4.90 29.35
CA GLN A 378 -2.00 -4.07 30.08
C GLN A 378 -1.96 -2.62 29.60
N LEU A 379 -2.60 -2.26 28.49
CA LEU A 379 -2.72 -0.86 28.08
C LEU A 379 -3.76 -0.12 28.92
N ALA A 380 -3.34 0.96 29.57
CA ALA A 380 -4.18 1.87 30.34
C ALA A 380 -4.91 2.88 29.44
N ALA A 381 -5.96 3.50 29.98
CA ALA A 381 -6.73 4.53 29.29
C ALA A 381 -5.93 5.81 28.98
N ASP A 382 -4.87 6.10 29.74
CA ASP A 382 -3.95 7.22 29.49
C ASP A 382 -2.84 6.87 28.48
N GLY A 383 -2.88 5.66 27.91
CA GLY A 383 -1.90 5.16 26.96
C GLY A 383 -0.61 4.64 27.59
N SER A 384 -0.53 4.46 28.92
CA SER A 384 0.61 3.82 29.59
C SER A 384 0.47 2.30 29.68
N MET A 385 1.59 1.56 29.71
CA MET A 385 1.59 0.12 29.99
C MET A 385 1.60 -0.15 31.50
N ARG A 386 0.72 -1.04 31.96
CA ARG A 386 0.57 -1.42 33.37
C ARG A 386 1.25 -2.74 33.68
N GLY A 387 1.94 -2.79 34.83
CA GLY A 387 2.61 -4.00 35.30
C GLY A 387 3.84 -4.35 34.48
N ASP A 388 4.43 -5.51 34.78
CA ASP A 388 5.66 -5.96 34.12
C ASP A 388 5.38 -6.49 32.70
N PRO A 389 6.31 -6.30 31.75
CA PRO A 389 6.21 -6.90 30.43
C PRO A 389 6.26 -8.43 30.51
N ILE A 390 5.47 -9.10 29.67
CA ILE A 390 5.47 -10.56 29.58
C ILE A 390 6.74 -11.11 28.92
N ARG A 391 7.43 -10.26 28.14
CA ARG A 391 8.71 -10.55 27.51
C ARG A 391 9.46 -9.24 27.29
N SER A 392 10.78 -9.27 27.43
CA SER A 392 11.63 -8.14 27.05
C SER A 392 12.85 -8.65 26.29
N GLU A 393 13.30 -7.85 25.34
CA GLU A 393 14.46 -8.14 24.51
C GLU A 393 15.22 -6.85 24.22
N ARG A 394 16.52 -6.98 24.03
CA ARG A 394 17.36 -5.88 23.57
C ARG A 394 17.97 -6.25 22.23
N LEU A 395 17.85 -5.36 21.26
CA LEU A 395 18.46 -5.50 19.95
C LEU A 395 19.58 -4.46 19.81
N ASP A 396 20.82 -4.93 19.67
CA ASP A 396 21.97 -4.09 19.33
C ASP A 396 22.36 -4.40 17.87
N ILE A 397 22.06 -3.47 16.97
CA ILE A 397 22.21 -3.65 15.53
C ILE A 397 23.34 -2.75 15.05
N GLU A 398 24.28 -3.30 14.27
CA GLU A 398 25.32 -2.50 13.66
C GLU A 398 24.70 -1.45 12.71
N GLY A 399 25.04 -0.16 12.88
CA GLY A 399 24.33 0.92 12.18
C GLY A 399 24.36 0.76 10.65
N ARG A 400 25.50 0.32 10.10
CA ARG A 400 25.65 0.08 8.64
C ARG A 400 24.71 -1.00 8.08
N ARG A 401 24.04 -1.80 8.91
CA ARG A 401 23.07 -2.82 8.44
C ARG A 401 21.72 -2.23 8.07
N PHE A 402 21.36 -1.04 8.54
CA PHE A 402 20.05 -0.43 8.24
C PHE A 402 19.92 0.04 6.79
N ARG A 403 21.04 0.25 6.10
CA ARG A 403 21.08 0.56 4.67
C ARG A 403 22.48 0.40 4.11
N LYS A 404 22.59 -0.05 2.85
CA LYS A 404 23.88 -0.12 2.14
C LYS A 404 24.61 1.23 2.16
N PRO A 405 25.95 1.23 2.25
CA PRO A 405 26.75 2.45 2.15
C PRO A 405 26.37 3.28 0.92
N GLY A 406 26.20 4.58 1.10
CA GLY A 406 25.82 5.52 0.04
C GLY A 406 24.31 5.63 -0.23
N LEU A 407 23.47 4.74 0.32
CA LEU A 407 22.02 4.86 0.19
C LEU A 407 21.41 5.68 1.33
N GLY A 408 20.54 6.63 0.99
CA GLY A 408 19.71 7.35 1.97
C GLY A 408 18.64 6.46 2.61
N LYS A 409 18.13 5.48 1.86
CA LYS A 409 17.19 4.44 2.31
C LYS A 409 17.44 3.16 1.51
N ASP A 410 17.42 2.01 2.17
CA ASP A 410 17.49 0.70 1.53
C ASP A 410 16.17 -0.03 1.71
N VAL A 411 15.39 -0.18 0.63
CA VAL A 411 14.09 -0.86 0.64
C VAL A 411 14.20 -2.37 0.44
N THR A 412 15.39 -2.89 0.15
CA THR A 412 15.60 -4.31 -0.20
C THR A 412 15.68 -5.21 1.02
N ASP A 413 16.12 -4.67 2.16
CA ASP A 413 16.11 -5.38 3.43
C ASP A 413 14.81 -5.12 4.20
N LYS A 414 13.82 -6.00 4.04
CA LYS A 414 12.59 -5.98 4.83
C LYS A 414 12.77 -6.58 6.22
N PHE A 415 13.83 -7.34 6.48
CA PHE A 415 14.06 -7.95 7.78
C PHE A 415 14.62 -6.92 8.79
N LEU A 416 15.45 -5.97 8.35
CA LEU A 416 16.08 -4.93 9.18
C LEU A 416 16.65 -5.48 10.49
N ALA A 417 17.41 -6.57 10.37
CA ALA A 417 18.00 -7.29 11.50
C ALA A 417 17.02 -7.68 12.62
N GLY A 418 15.75 -7.92 12.26
CA GLY A 418 14.69 -8.31 13.20
C GLY A 418 13.97 -7.15 13.87
N LEU A 419 14.27 -5.90 13.51
CA LEU A 419 13.58 -4.73 14.07
C LEU A 419 12.09 -4.74 13.64
N PRO A 420 11.13 -4.73 14.58
CA PRO A 420 9.72 -4.91 14.25
C PRO A 420 9.03 -3.61 13.82
N GLY A 421 7.99 -3.75 12.99
CA GLY A 421 7.10 -2.68 12.52
C GLY A 421 7.67 -1.78 11.43
N VAL A 422 8.95 -1.42 11.50
CA VAL A 422 9.58 -0.48 10.55
C VAL A 422 9.94 -1.18 9.24
N GLN A 423 9.49 -0.61 8.11
CA GLN A 423 9.72 -1.16 6.76
C GLN A 423 9.06 -2.54 6.50
N LYS A 424 8.10 -2.91 7.33
CA LYS A 424 7.41 -4.21 7.29
C LYS A 424 6.10 -4.18 6.53
N GLU A 425 5.61 -2.99 6.21
CA GLU A 425 4.36 -2.79 5.48
C GLU A 425 3.16 -3.48 6.15
N GLY A 426 3.20 -3.65 7.48
CA GLY A 426 2.15 -4.30 8.26
C GLY A 426 2.26 -5.82 8.40
N CYS A 427 3.29 -6.45 7.82
CA CYS A 427 3.43 -7.91 7.83
C CYS A 427 3.77 -8.53 9.19
N ASP A 428 4.22 -7.74 10.16
CA ASP A 428 4.59 -8.20 11.51
C ASP A 428 3.82 -7.47 12.63
N GLY A 429 2.75 -6.75 12.28
CA GLY A 429 1.86 -6.13 13.24
C GLY A 429 1.35 -4.75 12.81
N LEU A 430 0.64 -4.10 13.72
CA LEU A 430 -0.11 -2.87 13.47
C LEU A 430 0.39 -1.74 14.38
N ILE A 431 1.02 -0.73 13.78
CA ILE A 431 1.51 0.46 14.49
C ILE A 431 0.32 1.28 15.01
N THR A 432 0.36 1.69 16.27
CA THR A 432 -0.74 2.42 16.93
C THR A 432 -0.35 3.83 17.37
N THR A 433 0.84 3.99 17.96
CA THR A 433 1.32 5.27 18.50
C THR A 433 2.82 5.36 18.37
N ALA A 434 3.36 6.56 18.21
CA ALA A 434 4.79 6.81 18.27
C ALA A 434 5.13 8.17 18.88
N ARG A 435 6.37 8.28 19.37
CA ARG A 435 6.99 9.54 19.73
C ARG A 435 8.19 9.82 18.83
N TRP A 436 8.23 11.04 18.33
CA TRP A 436 9.17 11.47 17.31
C TRP A 436 10.10 12.55 17.84
N VAL A 437 11.37 12.49 17.45
CA VAL A 437 12.33 13.57 17.64
C VAL A 437 12.08 14.67 16.61
N LEU A 438 12.11 15.92 17.05
CA LEU A 438 12.03 17.10 16.21
C LEU A 438 13.40 17.78 16.10
N HIS A 439 13.58 18.57 15.05
CA HIS A 439 14.86 19.20 14.73
C HIS A 439 14.75 20.71 14.60
N ARG A 440 15.87 21.41 14.73
CA ARG A 440 15.98 22.82 14.35
C ARG A 440 16.49 22.89 12.90
N MET A 441 15.82 23.67 12.05
CA MET A 441 16.38 24.01 10.74
C MET A 441 17.54 25.00 10.93
N PRO A 442 18.67 24.85 10.20
CA PRO A 442 19.69 25.91 10.16
C PRO A 442 19.12 27.24 9.66
N GLU A 443 19.66 28.35 10.15
CA GLU A 443 19.06 29.68 9.98
C GLU A 443 19.13 30.20 8.53
N CYS A 444 20.23 29.91 7.84
CA CYS A 444 20.51 30.38 6.50
C CYS A 444 20.18 29.29 5.48
N ILE A 445 19.39 29.63 4.46
CA ILE A 445 18.97 28.70 3.39
C ILE A 445 19.14 29.38 2.04
N ARG A 446 19.83 28.72 1.11
CA ARG A 446 19.90 29.10 -0.30
C ARG A 446 19.50 27.92 -1.17
N THR A 447 18.56 28.15 -2.09
CA THR A 447 18.15 27.13 -3.05
C THR A 447 18.91 27.32 -4.36
N VAL A 448 19.55 26.26 -4.84
CA VAL A 448 20.16 26.21 -6.16
C VAL A 448 19.24 25.53 -7.16
N CYS A 449 19.16 26.08 -8.36
CA CYS A 449 18.56 25.45 -9.53
C CYS A 449 19.62 25.36 -10.61
N LEU A 450 19.99 24.16 -11.03
CA LEU A 450 21.07 23.89 -11.97
C LEU A 450 20.47 23.25 -13.23
N GLU A 451 20.48 23.96 -14.36
CA GLU A 451 19.92 23.51 -15.63
C GLU A 451 21.01 23.00 -16.56
N PHE A 452 20.89 21.77 -17.04
CA PHE A 452 21.88 21.15 -17.93
C PHE A 452 21.25 20.85 -19.30
N PHE A 453 21.88 21.38 -20.35
CA PHE A 453 21.40 21.25 -21.74
C PHE A 453 22.16 20.19 -22.55
N GLY A 454 23.27 19.68 -22.01
CA GLY A 454 24.11 18.65 -22.61
C GLY A 454 23.55 17.23 -22.43
N GLN A 455 24.36 16.22 -22.77
CA GLN A 455 23.96 14.83 -22.56
C GLN A 455 23.90 14.50 -21.06
N PRO A 456 22.88 13.76 -20.57
CA PRO A 456 22.75 13.43 -19.15
C PRO A 456 24.00 12.78 -18.54
N ARG A 457 24.73 11.94 -19.30
CA ARG A 457 25.98 11.30 -18.84
C ARG A 457 27.05 12.29 -18.40
N ASP A 458 27.07 13.49 -18.98
CA ASP A 458 28.07 14.53 -18.68
C ASP A 458 27.65 15.35 -17.45
N ALA A 459 26.34 15.42 -17.20
CA ALA A 459 25.73 16.21 -16.13
C ALA A 459 25.57 15.41 -14.82
N VAL A 460 25.19 14.13 -14.89
CA VAL A 460 24.97 13.24 -13.72
C VAL A 460 26.15 13.23 -12.72
N PRO A 461 27.43 13.23 -13.14
CA PRO A 461 28.55 13.31 -12.20
C PRO A 461 28.51 14.53 -11.26
N SER A 462 27.87 15.63 -11.65
CA SER A 462 27.72 16.82 -10.80
C SER A 462 27.00 16.52 -9.49
N ILE A 463 26.07 15.55 -9.46
CA ILE A 463 25.37 15.13 -8.24
C ILE A 463 26.37 14.61 -7.20
N VAL A 464 27.27 13.72 -7.62
CA VAL A 464 28.28 13.11 -6.75
C VAL A 464 29.32 14.14 -6.31
N GLU A 465 29.74 15.01 -7.23
CA GLU A 465 30.70 16.08 -6.94
C GLU A 465 30.14 17.07 -5.91
N ILE A 466 28.93 17.58 -6.14
CA ILE A 466 28.24 18.52 -5.24
C ILE A 466 28.04 17.89 -3.87
N LYS A 467 27.56 16.63 -3.83
CA LYS A 467 27.39 15.90 -2.58
C LYS A 467 28.73 15.71 -1.86
N GLY A 468 29.76 15.26 -2.55
CA GLY A 468 31.08 15.05 -1.95
C GLY A 468 31.70 16.34 -1.42
N TYR A 469 31.50 17.47 -2.11
CA TYR A 469 31.90 18.79 -1.63
C TYR A 469 31.16 19.19 -0.35
N LEU A 470 29.84 19.10 -0.32
CA LEU A 470 29.02 19.52 0.82
C LEU A 470 29.06 18.54 2.01
N ASP A 471 29.31 17.25 1.78
CA ASP A 471 29.55 16.26 2.84
C ASP A 471 30.83 16.60 3.63
N GLY A 472 31.81 17.25 2.99
CA GLY A 472 32.99 17.83 3.65
C GLY A 472 32.69 19.07 4.51
N ARG A 473 31.43 19.55 4.50
CA ARG A 473 30.90 20.69 5.26
C ARG A 473 31.79 21.94 5.21
N PRO A 474 32.13 22.46 4.02
CA PRO A 474 32.97 23.65 3.89
C PRO A 474 32.32 24.81 4.64
N HIS A 475 33.00 25.29 5.67
CA HIS A 475 32.52 26.39 6.52
C HIS A 475 31.17 26.11 7.22
N GLY A 476 30.81 24.84 7.44
CA GLY A 476 29.56 24.47 8.12
C GLY A 476 28.30 24.46 7.23
N ALA A 477 28.43 24.74 5.93
CA ALA A 477 27.34 24.59 4.98
C ALA A 477 27.08 23.11 4.64
N ILE A 478 25.82 22.70 4.62
CA ILE A 478 25.39 21.32 4.38
C ILE A 478 24.25 21.26 3.36
N LEU A 479 24.12 20.11 2.69
CA LEU A 479 23.03 19.86 1.76
C LEU A 479 21.78 19.42 2.53
N ALA A 480 20.67 20.16 2.37
CA ALA A 480 19.38 19.84 2.99
C ALA A 480 18.47 18.96 2.12
N GLY A 481 18.66 19.05 0.80
CA GLY A 481 17.93 18.27 -0.21
C GLY A 481 18.55 18.51 -1.58
N LEU A 482 18.47 17.51 -2.47
CA LEU A 482 18.92 17.62 -3.86
C LEU A 482 18.08 16.69 -4.73
N GLU A 483 17.18 17.28 -5.49
CA GLU A 483 16.25 16.60 -6.39
C GLU A 483 16.79 16.63 -7.81
N HIS A 484 16.67 15.49 -8.50
CA HIS A 484 17.06 15.34 -9.90
C HIS A 484 15.83 15.11 -10.76
N LEU A 485 15.65 15.95 -11.78
CA LEU A 485 14.55 15.90 -12.71
C LEU A 485 15.11 15.72 -14.13
N ASP A 486 14.68 14.65 -14.82
CA ASP A 486 15.06 14.40 -16.21
C ASP A 486 14.14 15.14 -17.21
N GLU A 487 14.52 15.18 -18.49
CA GLU A 487 13.74 15.84 -19.55
C GLU A 487 12.27 15.39 -19.61
N ARG A 488 11.99 14.10 -19.36
CA ARG A 488 10.63 13.56 -19.44
C ARG A 488 9.79 14.10 -18.31
N TYR A 489 10.35 14.12 -17.10
CA TYR A 489 9.71 14.66 -15.92
C TYR A 489 9.48 16.17 -16.06
N LEU A 490 10.49 16.91 -16.53
CA LEU A 490 10.40 18.35 -16.77
C LEU A 490 9.27 18.70 -17.75
N ARG A 491 9.12 17.91 -18.82
CA ARG A 491 8.01 18.06 -19.77
C ARG A 491 6.66 17.76 -19.12
N ALA A 492 6.58 16.70 -18.31
CA ALA A 492 5.34 16.29 -17.64
C ALA A 492 4.83 17.35 -16.65
N VAL A 493 5.73 18.02 -15.93
CA VAL A 493 5.35 19.08 -14.96
C VAL A 493 5.26 20.48 -15.57
N GLY A 494 5.46 20.63 -16.89
CA GLY A 494 5.42 21.93 -17.56
C GLY A 494 6.52 22.88 -17.07
N TYR A 495 7.73 22.35 -16.83
CA TYR A 495 8.84 23.14 -16.30
C TYR A 495 9.18 24.33 -17.20
N THR A 496 9.34 25.52 -16.59
CA THR A 496 9.77 26.74 -17.28
C THR A 496 11.27 26.95 -17.11
N THR A 497 11.99 26.86 -18.23
CA THR A 497 13.43 27.11 -18.32
C THR A 497 13.78 28.52 -17.84
N LYS A 498 14.76 28.63 -16.94
CA LYS A 498 15.27 29.90 -16.41
C LYS A 498 16.36 30.49 -17.30
N SER A 499 17.16 29.64 -17.92
CA SER A 499 18.19 30.05 -18.87
C SER A 499 17.61 30.81 -20.07
N ARG A 500 18.38 31.80 -20.54
CA ARG A 500 18.12 32.53 -21.79
C ARG A 500 18.51 31.73 -23.05
N ARG A 501 19.20 30.60 -22.89
CA ARG A 501 19.68 29.76 -24.00
C ARG A 501 18.55 29.15 -24.84
N GLY A 502 17.35 29.08 -24.28
CA GLY A 502 16.16 28.53 -24.93
C GLY A 502 16.15 27.00 -24.98
N GLY A 503 14.95 26.43 -25.10
CA GLY A 503 14.74 24.98 -25.06
C GLY A 503 14.58 24.41 -23.66
N LEU A 504 14.18 23.14 -23.60
CA LEU A 504 13.99 22.42 -22.33
C LEU A 504 15.32 21.78 -21.90
N PRO A 505 15.76 21.96 -20.64
CA PRO A 505 16.94 21.26 -20.12
C PRO A 505 16.77 19.74 -20.24
N LYS A 506 17.88 19.04 -20.44
CA LYS A 506 17.92 17.57 -20.42
C LYS A 506 17.90 17.02 -19.01
N MET A 507 18.37 17.83 -18.06
CA MET A 507 18.42 17.52 -16.64
C MET A 507 18.35 18.82 -15.83
N VAL A 508 17.63 18.81 -14.71
CA VAL A 508 17.65 19.87 -13.71
C VAL A 508 17.97 19.29 -12.36
N LEU A 509 18.84 19.95 -11.60
CA LEU A 509 19.02 19.70 -10.17
C LEU A 509 18.46 20.88 -9.38
N ILE A 510 17.64 20.59 -8.37
CA ILE A 510 17.13 21.59 -7.42
C ILE A 510 17.54 21.15 -6.03
N GLY A 511 18.22 22.02 -5.28
CA GLY A 511 18.68 21.65 -3.94
C GLY A 511 18.76 22.82 -2.98
N ASP A 512 18.61 22.51 -1.70
CA ASP A 512 18.73 23.48 -0.61
C ASP A 512 20.09 23.30 0.07
N ILE A 513 20.85 24.38 0.17
CA ILE A 513 22.11 24.45 0.92
C ILE A 513 21.84 25.30 2.15
N VAL A 514 22.16 24.75 3.32
CA VAL A 514 21.78 25.34 4.61
C VAL A 514 22.97 25.41 5.56
N GLY A 515 22.89 26.29 6.55
CA GLY A 515 23.91 26.49 7.58
C GLY A 515 23.52 27.60 8.55
N ASP A 516 24.33 27.82 9.58
CA ASP A 516 24.11 28.89 10.57
C ASP A 516 24.96 30.15 10.29
N ASP A 517 25.78 30.12 9.23
CA ASP A 517 26.58 31.26 8.75
C ASP A 517 26.20 31.57 7.30
N ASP A 518 25.59 32.74 7.06
CA ASP A 518 25.14 33.14 5.71
C ASP A 518 26.30 33.25 4.72
N GLU A 519 27.47 33.74 5.15
CA GLU A 519 28.60 33.92 4.26
C GLU A 519 29.17 32.56 3.83
N ALA A 520 29.23 31.61 4.76
CA ALA A 520 29.57 30.22 4.47
C ALA A 520 28.60 29.58 3.47
N VAL A 521 27.30 29.71 3.71
CA VAL A 521 26.25 29.16 2.82
C VAL A 521 26.32 29.81 1.45
N ALA A 522 26.56 31.11 1.37
CA ALA A 522 26.73 31.85 0.12
C ALA A 522 27.95 31.34 -0.67
N ARG A 523 29.11 31.23 -0.03
CA ARG A 523 30.35 30.71 -0.65
C ARG A 523 30.16 29.30 -1.19
N ALA A 524 29.60 28.41 -0.36
CA ALA A 524 29.33 27.02 -0.76
C ALA A 524 28.36 26.95 -1.95
N THR A 525 27.32 27.79 -1.95
CA THR A 525 26.35 27.89 -3.03
C THR A 525 26.98 28.36 -4.33
N SER A 526 27.83 29.40 -4.30
CA SER A 526 28.58 29.86 -5.47
C SER A 526 29.51 28.78 -6.03
N GLU A 527 30.14 27.99 -5.16
CA GLU A 527 30.99 26.87 -5.59
C GLU A 527 30.16 25.78 -6.29
N VAL A 528 29.00 25.42 -5.75
CA VAL A 528 28.09 24.46 -6.38
C VAL A 528 27.67 24.90 -7.78
N VAL A 529 27.34 26.19 -7.96
CA VAL A 529 27.06 26.75 -9.30
C VAL A 529 28.29 26.65 -10.21
N ARG A 530 29.48 26.95 -9.70
CA ARG A 530 30.74 26.82 -10.46
C ARG A 530 30.99 25.39 -10.92
N MET A 531 30.71 24.40 -10.06
CA MET A 531 30.82 22.98 -10.39
C MET A 531 29.86 22.58 -11.51
N ALA A 532 28.61 23.04 -11.45
CA ALA A 532 27.62 22.82 -12.51
C ALA A 532 28.06 23.45 -13.85
N ASN A 533 28.60 24.67 -13.82
CA ASN A 533 29.08 25.37 -15.02
C ASN A 533 30.21 24.62 -15.73
N ARG A 534 31.13 23.97 -14.97
CA ARG A 534 32.19 23.10 -15.55
C ARG A 534 31.63 21.91 -16.31
N ARG A 535 30.39 21.51 -16.00
CA ARG A 535 29.66 20.39 -16.58
C ARG A 535 28.64 20.86 -17.63
N SER A 536 28.84 22.05 -18.21
CA SER A 536 27.94 22.68 -19.19
C SER A 536 26.52 22.92 -18.68
N GLY A 537 26.36 23.07 -17.36
CA GLY A 537 25.14 23.55 -16.73
C GLY A 537 25.11 25.07 -16.57
N GLU A 538 23.94 25.61 -16.25
CA GLU A 538 23.73 26.99 -15.81
C GLU A 538 23.06 26.97 -14.43
N GLY A 539 23.63 27.70 -13.48
CA GLY A 539 23.13 27.75 -12.10
C GLY A 539 22.43 29.05 -11.73
N PHE A 540 21.33 28.92 -10.99
CA PHE A 540 20.52 30.01 -10.44
C PHE A 540 20.40 29.83 -8.93
N VAL A 541 20.34 30.94 -8.19
CA VAL A 541 20.31 30.93 -6.73
C VAL A 541 19.13 31.77 -6.23
N ALA A 542 18.31 31.18 -5.36
CA ALA A 542 17.26 31.87 -4.62
C ALA A 542 17.67 32.00 -3.14
N ALA A 543 17.86 33.24 -2.68
CA ALA A 543 18.28 33.55 -1.31
C ALA A 543 17.11 34.00 -0.41
N SER A 544 16.08 34.64 -0.96
CA SER A 544 14.90 35.06 -0.19
C SER A 544 13.86 33.95 -0.14
N ALA A 545 13.05 33.93 0.92
CA ALA A 545 11.95 32.97 1.05
C ALA A 545 10.93 33.09 -0.09
N GLU A 546 10.71 34.30 -0.61
CA GLU A 546 9.81 34.55 -1.75
C GLU A 546 10.37 33.99 -3.05
N ALA A 547 11.67 34.15 -3.33
CA ALA A 547 12.29 33.60 -4.54
C ALA A 547 12.41 32.06 -4.53
N ARG A 548 12.34 31.45 -3.34
CA ARG A 548 12.36 29.98 -3.18
C ARG A 548 10.98 29.33 -3.40
N LYS A 549 9.89 30.08 -3.22
CA LYS A 549 8.53 29.62 -3.52
C LYS A 549 8.30 29.65 -5.03
#